data_AF-A0A4Y2ELX9-F1
#
_entry.id   AF-A0A4Y2ELX9-F1
#
_cell.length_a   1.000
_cell.length_b   1.000
_cell.length_c   1.000
_cell.angle_alpha   90.00
_cell.angle_beta   90.00
_cell.angle_gamma   90.00
#
_symmetry.space_group_name_H-M   'P 1'
#
loop_
_entity.id
_entity.type
_entity.pdbx_description
1 polymer ?
#
loop_
_entity_poly.entity_id
_entity_poly.type
_entity_poly.pdbx_seq_one_letter_code
_entity_poly.pdbx_strand_id
1 'polypeptide(L)'
;MSILRDTGTTIDIVSKNRTRPEMLTGEPKWVQQTFDEKPICLPLAEIELKGKFGQLKTKSAVVCSKADKRKYLLGNRTAAFLGKDRERLLYPKFYA
;
A
#
# COMPACT_ATOMS: atom_id res chain seq x y z
N MET A 1 9.44 -15.08 -6.63
CA MET A 1 8.55 -14.20 -5.84
C MET A 1 9.24 -12.86 -5.72
N SER A 2 8.67 -11.78 -6.26
CA SER A 2 9.22 -10.42 -6.08
C SER A 2 8.75 -9.87 -4.74
N ILE A 3 9.69 -9.69 -3.81
CA ILE A 3 9.42 -9.00 -2.54
C ILE A 3 9.52 -7.51 -2.85
N LEU A 4 8.38 -6.81 -2.86
CA LEU A 4 8.41 -5.34 -2.92
C LEU A 4 9.02 -4.83 -1.61
N ARG A 5 10.30 -4.46 -1.68
CA ARG A 5 10.95 -3.66 -0.66
C ARG A 5 10.99 -2.25 -1.19
N ASP A 6 10.25 -1.39 -0.53
CA ASP A 6 10.31 0.02 -0.82
C ASP A 6 11.57 0.59 -0.16
N THR A 7 12.68 0.66 -0.89
CA THR A 7 13.94 1.21 -0.37
C THR A 7 14.07 2.73 -0.51
N GLY A 8 12.99 3.45 -0.84
CA GLY A 8 13.07 4.91 -0.89
C GLY A 8 11.77 5.65 -1.24
N THR A 9 10.68 4.95 -1.51
CA THR A 9 9.41 5.55 -1.95
C THR A 9 8.53 5.93 -0.75
N THR A 10 7.67 6.89 -1.00
CA THR A 10 6.83 7.56 -0.01
C THR A 10 5.42 6.94 0.04
N ILE A 11 5.18 5.86 -0.69
CA ILE A 11 3.84 5.39 -1.05
C ILE A 11 3.53 4.04 -0.42
N ASP A 12 2.30 3.87 0.05
CA ASP A 12 1.85 2.60 0.61
C ASP A 12 1.71 1.54 -0.48
N ILE A 13 1.79 0.26 -0.12
CA ILE A 13 1.54 -0.87 -1.03
C ILE A 13 0.44 -1.76 -0.48
N VAL A 14 -0.52 -2.10 -1.35
CA VAL A 14 -1.67 -2.95 -1.01
C VAL A 14 -1.80 -4.12 -1.99
N SER A 15 -2.23 -5.27 -1.48
CA SER A 15 -2.68 -6.37 -2.34
C SER A 15 -3.95 -6.02 -3.09
N LYS A 16 -4.03 -6.36 -4.38
CA LYS A 16 -5.28 -6.32 -5.18
C LYS A 16 -6.47 -7.00 -4.49
N ASN A 17 -6.24 -8.02 -3.65
CA ASN A 17 -7.29 -8.69 -2.88
C ASN A 17 -7.99 -7.79 -1.85
N ARG A 18 -7.39 -6.65 -1.50
CA ARG A 18 -7.91 -5.66 -0.54
C ARG A 18 -8.36 -4.38 -1.22
N THR A 19 -8.36 -4.33 -2.54
CA THR A 19 -8.72 -3.16 -3.33
C THR A 19 -9.93 -3.48 -4.19
N ARG A 20 -10.92 -2.59 -4.21
CA ARG A 20 -12.04 -2.68 -5.16
C ARG A 20 -11.76 -1.82 -6.40
N PRO A 21 -12.35 -2.11 -7.57
CA PRO A 21 -12.15 -1.31 -8.77
C PRO A 21 -12.43 0.19 -8.59
N GLU A 22 -13.40 0.55 -7.75
CA GLU A 22 -13.81 1.94 -7.48
C GLU A 22 -12.75 2.72 -6.70
N MET A 23 -11.83 2.01 -6.04
CA MET A 23 -10.72 2.63 -5.30
C MET A 23 -9.55 2.99 -6.22
N LEU A 24 -9.51 2.46 -7.45
CA LEU A 24 -8.43 2.71 -8.40
C LEU A 24 -8.55 4.13 -8.95
N THR A 25 -7.45 4.88 -8.94
CA THR A 25 -7.44 6.25 -9.44
C THR A 25 -7.26 6.33 -10.97
N GLY A 26 -6.97 5.20 -11.62
CA GLY A 26 -6.59 5.16 -13.04
C GLY A 26 -5.15 5.64 -13.32
N GLU A 27 -4.48 6.23 -12.32
CA GLU A 27 -3.11 6.70 -12.44
C GLU A 27 -2.12 5.54 -12.21
N PRO A 28 -1.15 5.32 -13.12
CA PRO A 28 -0.05 4.41 -12.87
C PRO A 28 1.09 5.09 -12.10
N LYS A 29 1.81 4.32 -11.29
CA LYS A 29 3.06 4.73 -10.65
C LYS A 29 4.16 3.74 -10.98
N TRP A 30 5.28 4.26 -11.47
CA TRP A 30 6.50 3.50 -11.64
C TRP A 30 7.20 3.36 -10.29
N VAL A 31 7.42 2.10 -9.87
CA VAL A 31 8.09 1.74 -8.62
C VAL A 31 9.35 0.97 -8.97
N GLN A 32 10.49 1.49 -8.56
CA GLN A 32 11.77 0.78 -8.64
C GLN A 32 11.89 -0.12 -7.41
N GLN A 33 12.02 -1.43 -7.62
CA GLN A 33 12.32 -2.34 -6.53
C GLN A 33 13.82 -2.35 -6.25
N THR A 34 14.22 -2.58 -5.00
CA THR A 34 15.65 -2.59 -4.58
C THR A 34 16.53 -3.55 -5.38
N PHE A 35 15.97 -4.71 -5.75
CA PHE A 35 16.71 -5.81 -6.36
C PHE A 35 16.40 -6.01 -7.84
N ASP A 36 15.49 -5.22 -8.40
CA ASP A 36 15.13 -5.30 -9.81
C ASP A 36 15.72 -4.08 -10.52
N GLU A 37 16.38 -4.30 -11.66
CA GLU A 37 16.93 -3.22 -12.49
C GLU A 37 15.83 -2.45 -13.23
N LYS A 38 14.69 -3.11 -13.51
CA LYS A 38 13.59 -2.52 -14.28
C LYS A 38 12.48 -2.02 -13.33
N PRO A 39 12.04 -0.75 -13.47
CA PRO A 39 10.91 -0.26 -12.72
C PRO A 39 9.63 -0.98 -13.16
N ILE A 40 8.72 -1.20 -12.22
CA ILE A 40 7.42 -1.82 -12.47
C ILE A 40 6.35 -0.74 -12.43
N CYS A 41 5.46 -0.76 -13.42
CA CYS A 41 4.28 0.08 -13.44
C CYS A 41 3.17 -0.57 -12.60
N LEU A 42 2.77 0.08 -11.51
CA LEU A 42 1.69 -0.37 -10.62
C LEU A 42 0.53 0.62 -10.66
N PRO A 43 -0.73 0.15 -10.70
CA PRO A 43 -1.87 1.04 -10.59
C PRO A 43 -1.98 1.61 -9.17
N LEU A 44 -2.45 2.85 -9.07
CA LEU A 44 -2.72 3.49 -7.80
C LEU A 44 -4.17 3.29 -7.36
N ALA A 45 -4.34 3.17 -6.05
CA ALA A 45 -5.63 3.19 -5.39
C ALA A 45 -5.64 4.20 -4.25
N GLU A 46 -6.76 4.88 -4.07
CA GLU A 46 -7.05 5.62 -2.85
C GLU A 46 -7.64 4.68 -1.82
N ILE A 47 -6.99 4.65 -0.66
CA ILE A 47 -7.33 3.74 0.42
C ILE A 47 -7.57 4.53 1.68
N GLU A 48 -8.66 4.18 2.34
CA GLU A 48 -9.00 4.73 3.62
C GLU A 48 -8.70 3.72 4.73
N LEU A 49 -7.77 4.07 5.60
CA LEU A 49 -7.42 3.32 6.79
C LEU A 49 -8.17 3.92 7.97
N LYS A 50 -9.02 3.12 8.62
CA LYS A 50 -9.71 3.50 9.86
C LYS A 50 -9.11 2.71 11.02
N GLY A 51 -8.86 3.39 12.14
CA GLY A 51 -8.39 2.75 13.37
C GLY A 51 -8.49 3.68 14.57
N LYS A 52 -7.83 3.31 15.68
CA LYS A 52 -7.77 4.15 16.89
C LYS A 52 -7.05 5.48 16.66
N PHE A 53 -6.21 5.55 15.64
CA PHE A 53 -5.55 6.75 15.15
C PHE A 53 -6.47 7.66 14.32
N GLY A 54 -7.76 7.32 14.20
CA GLY A 54 -8.73 8.02 13.37
C GLY A 54 -8.81 7.45 11.95
N GLN A 55 -9.08 8.33 10.99
CA GLN A 55 -9.25 8.02 9.58
C GLN A 55 -8.09 8.63 8.79
N LEU A 56 -7.43 7.82 7.97
CA LEU A 56 -6.34 8.24 7.10
C LEU A 56 -6.65 7.83 5.66
N LYS A 57 -6.79 8.81 4.77
CA LYS A 57 -6.85 8.58 3.33
C LYS A 57 -5.44 8.69 2.75
N THR A 58 -5.03 7.67 2.00
CA THR A 58 -3.70 7.59 1.40
C THR A 58 -3.76 6.95 0.02
N LYS A 59 -2.82 7.33 -0.85
CA LYS A 59 -2.63 6.67 -2.15
C LYS A 59 -1.66 5.51 -1.99
N SER A 60 -2.00 4.37 -2.59
CA SER A 60 -1.23 3.14 -2.50
C SER A 60 -1.06 2.48 -3.86
N ALA A 61 0.13 1.94 -4.11
CA ALA A 61 0.39 1.08 -5.26
C ALA A 61 -0.24 -0.30 -5.03
N VAL A 62 -0.99 -0.78 -6.02
CA VAL A 62 -1.69 -2.07 -5.93
C VAL A 62 -0.84 -3.16 -6.57
N VAL A 63 -0.46 -4.17 -5.78
CA VAL A 63 0.30 -5.33 -6.25
C VAL A 63 -0.59 -6.53 -6.55
N CYS A 64 -0.13 -7.40 -7.45
CA CYS A 64 -0.85 -8.60 -7.85
C CYS A 64 -1.13 -9.52 -6.65
N SER A 65 -2.29 -10.17 -6.65
CA SER A 65 -2.78 -11.06 -5.58
C SER A 65 -1.87 -12.25 -5.29
N LYS A 66 -1.06 -12.69 -6.27
CA LYS A 66 -0.07 -13.78 -6.11
C LYS A 66 1.16 -13.37 -5.30
N ALA A 67 1.46 -12.07 -5.25
CA ALA A 67 2.65 -11.55 -4.59
C ALA A 67 2.47 -11.37 -3.07
N ASP A 68 1.24 -11.47 -2.55
CA ASP A 68 0.95 -10.94 -1.22
C ASP A 68 0.12 -11.88 -0.35
N LYS A 69 0.56 -12.03 0.90
CA LYS A 69 -0.10 -12.77 1.99
C LYS A 69 -1.26 -11.96 2.59
N ARG A 70 -2.01 -11.24 1.75
CA ARG A 70 -3.04 -10.26 2.14
C ARG A 70 -2.49 -9.19 3.10
N LYS A 71 -1.25 -8.72 2.92
CA LYS A 71 -0.69 -7.69 3.80
C LYS A 71 -0.90 -6.29 3.22
N TYR A 72 -0.67 -5.30 4.07
CA TYR A 72 -0.58 -3.90 3.72
C TYR A 72 0.80 -3.43 4.16
N LEU A 73 1.58 -2.86 3.25
CA LEU A 73 2.91 -2.33 3.55
C LEU A 73 2.80 -0.81 3.62
N LEU A 74 3.15 -0.26 4.78
CA LEU A 74 3.12 1.18 5.00
C LEU A 74 4.34 1.83 4.35
N GLY A 75 4.10 2.86 3.55
CA GLY A 75 5.13 3.79 3.10
C GLY A 75 5.61 4.64 4.26
N ASN A 76 6.80 5.22 4.12
CA ASN A 76 7.49 5.92 5.21
C ASN A 76 6.66 7.06 5.83
N ARG A 77 5.91 7.80 5.01
CA ARG A 77 5.06 8.91 5.47
C ARG A 77 3.89 8.43 6.32
N THR A 78 3.20 7.40 5.85
CA THR A 78 2.07 6.78 6.55
C THR A 78 2.54 6.12 7.84
N ALA A 79 3.69 5.41 7.79
CA ALA A 79 4.30 4.82 8.98
C ALA A 79 4.71 5.86 10.03
N ALA A 80 5.26 7.01 9.60
CA ALA A 80 5.60 8.11 10.50
C ALA A 80 4.35 8.76 11.12
N PHE A 81 3.30 8.97 10.33
CA PHE A 81 2.01 9.49 10.81
C PHE A 81 1.39 8.58 11.87
N LEU A 82 1.47 7.27 11.66
CA LEU A 82 0.90 6.27 12.56
C LEU A 82 1.72 6.07 13.84
N GLY A 83 3.00 6.43 13.85
CA GLY A 83 3.87 6.33 15.02
C GLY A 83 3.80 4.94 15.69
N LYS A 84 3.35 4.89 16.95
CA LYS A 84 3.19 3.65 17.74
C LYS A 84 1.99 2.80 17.32
N ASP A 85 1.01 3.36 16.61
CA ASP A 85 -0.20 2.65 16.18
C ASP A 85 0.00 1.83 14.88
N ARG A 86 1.18 1.91 14.25
CA ARG A 86 1.53 1.18 13.02
C ARG A 86 1.41 -0.36 13.15
N GLU A 87 1.68 -0.91 14.33
CA GLU A 87 1.63 -2.36 14.59
C GLU A 87 0.20 -2.93 14.55
N ARG A 88 -0.80 -2.07 14.71
CA ARG A 88 -2.22 -2.46 14.78
C ARG A 88 -2.89 -2.50 13.40
N LEU A 89 -2.20 -2.08 12.34
CA LEU A 89 -2.72 -2.00 10.97
C LEU A 89 -2.36 -3.18 10.06
N LEU A 90 -1.78 -4.25 10.62
CA LEU A 90 -1.58 -5.49 9.87
C LEU A 90 -2.91 -6.09 9.34
N TYR A 91 -4.04 -5.65 9.90
CA TYR A 91 -5.39 -5.97 9.45
C TYR A 91 -6.29 -4.72 9.48
N PRO A 92 -6.25 -3.84 8.45
CA PRO A 92 -7.22 -2.78 8.33
C PRO A 92 -8.61 -3.42 8.16
N LYS A 93 -9.54 -3.10 9.06
CA LYS A 93 -10.97 -3.31 8.79
C LYS A 93 -11.39 -2.18 7.86
N PHE A 94 -11.57 -2.49 6.57
CA PHE A 94 -12.16 -1.57 5.61
C PHE A 94 -13.66 -1.49 5.92
N TYR A 95 -14.10 -0.36 6.46
CA TYR A 95 -15.53 -0.07 6.56
C TYR A 95 -15.96 0.63 5.28
N ALA A 96 -16.97 0.04 4.65
CA ALA A 96 -17.67 0.51 3.46
C ALA A 96 -18.15 1.97 3.57
#